data_AF-A0A2N0QI23-F1
#
_entry.id   AF-A0A2N0QI23-F1
#
_cell.length_a   1.000
_cell.length_b   1.000
_cell.length_c   1.000
_cell.angle_alpha   90.00
_cell.angle_beta   90.00
_cell.angle_gamma   90.00
#
_symmetry.space_group_name_H-M   'P 1'
#
loop_
_entity.id
_entity.type
_entity.pdbx_description
1 polymer ?
#
loop_
_entity_poly.entity_id
_entity_poly.type
_entity_poly.pdbx_seq_one_letter_code
_entity_poly.pdbx_strand_id
1 'polypeptide(L)'
;MHVNARLSEKKNRRVKAAIKLYERNDANIQEFDKDELLPMLLQNDCHSIEQSDSEDESRQKLPNNKRFLHVYDREWRSNKLKHLLRNVLDPEAEYIQHAKKQRERIYDDDMYFTSSEPLKNAPEWALDKAK
;
A
#
# COMPACT_ATOMS: atom_id res chain seq x y z
N MET A 1 17.20 -3.32 -9.84
CA MET A 1 16.59 -2.16 -9.17
C MET A 1 15.20 -1.85 -9.73
N HIS A 2 14.21 -2.74 -9.54
CA HIS A 2 12.82 -2.51 -10.01
C HIS A 2 11.82 -2.25 -8.87
N VAL A 3 12.16 -2.65 -7.63
CA VAL A 3 11.34 -2.45 -6.43
C VAL A 3 11.10 -0.96 -6.14
N ASN A 4 12.14 -0.13 -6.26
CA ASN A 4 12.05 1.32 -6.00
C ASN A 4 11.11 2.04 -6.97
N ALA A 5 11.08 1.63 -8.25
CA ALA A 5 10.19 2.22 -9.26
C ALA A 5 8.72 1.83 -9.01
N ARG A 6 8.45 0.60 -8.55
CA ARG A 6 7.09 0.18 -8.18
C ARG A 6 6.60 0.89 -6.92
N LEU A 7 7.48 1.08 -5.94
CA LEU A 7 7.15 1.79 -4.71
C LEU A 7 6.78 3.25 -4.99
N SER A 8 7.53 3.93 -5.86
CA SER A 8 7.23 5.31 -6.25
C SER A 8 5.93 5.40 -7.07
N GLU A 9 5.65 4.44 -7.96
CA GLU A 9 4.38 4.38 -8.68
C GLU A 9 3.19 4.18 -7.74
N LYS A 10 3.27 3.20 -6.82
CA LYS A 10 2.24 2.94 -5.81
C LYS A 10 1.96 4.15 -4.94
N LYS A 11 3.02 4.83 -4.49
CA LYS A 11 2.93 6.09 -3.77
C LYS A 11 2.12 7.13 -4.54
N ASN A 12 2.53 7.44 -5.76
CA ASN A 12 1.90 8.48 -6.58
C ASN A 12 0.41 8.19 -6.82
N ARG A 13 0.08 6.91 -7.04
CA ARG A 13 -1.31 6.45 -7.20
C ARG A 13 -2.16 6.70 -5.96
N ARG A 14 -1.67 6.32 -4.78
CA ARG A 14 -2.38 6.50 -3.51
C ARG A 14 -2.54 7.97 -3.13
N VAL A 15 -1.52 8.80 -3.36
CA VAL A 15 -1.62 10.25 -3.15
C VAL A 15 -2.69 10.85 -4.06
N LYS A 16 -2.70 10.48 -5.35
CA LYS A 16 -3.71 10.94 -6.30
C LYS A 16 -5.13 10.50 -5.90
N ALA A 17 -5.28 9.25 -5.46
CA ALA A 17 -6.54 8.72 -4.96
C ALA A 17 -7.03 9.48 -3.73
N ALA A 18 -6.16 9.68 -2.74
CA ALA A 18 -6.49 10.43 -1.53
C ALA A 18 -6.97 11.85 -1.84
N ILE A 19 -6.25 12.58 -2.71
CA ILE A 19 -6.64 13.92 -3.13
C ILE A 19 -8.04 13.91 -3.76
N LYS A 20 -8.33 12.95 -4.66
CA LYS A 20 -9.64 12.83 -5.32
C LYS A 20 -10.77 12.50 -4.36
N LEU A 21 -10.52 11.68 -3.34
CA LEU A 21 -11.51 11.36 -2.31
C LEU A 21 -11.80 12.57 -1.42
N TYR A 22 -10.77 13.33 -1.03
CA TYR A 22 -10.97 14.59 -0.29
C TYR A 22 -11.74 15.61 -1.11
N GLU A 23 -11.43 15.78 -2.40
CA GLU A 23 -12.17 16.68 -3.31
C GLU A 23 -13.66 16.34 -3.40
N ARG A 24 -14.03 15.06 -3.24
CA ARG A 24 -15.43 14.58 -3.30
C ARG A 24 -16.10 14.49 -1.92
N ASN A 25 -15.40 14.84 -0.84
CA ASN A 25 -15.86 14.66 0.53
C ASN A 25 -16.27 13.21 0.86
N ASP A 26 -15.49 12.22 0.41
CA ASP A 26 -15.78 10.80 0.66
C ASP A 26 -15.73 10.45 2.16
N ALA A 27 -16.79 9.83 2.68
CA ALA A 27 -16.89 9.53 4.12
C ALA A 27 -15.75 8.66 4.65
N ASN A 28 -15.16 7.77 3.83
CA ASN A 28 -14.08 6.88 4.25
C ASN A 28 -12.75 7.60 4.40
N ILE A 29 -12.58 8.80 3.83
CA ILE A 29 -11.36 9.60 3.97
C ILE A 29 -11.51 10.78 4.94
N GLN A 30 -12.74 11.25 5.16
CA GLN A 30 -13.02 12.40 6.04
C GLN A 30 -12.67 12.14 7.51
N GLU A 31 -12.60 10.88 7.95
CA GLU A 31 -12.16 10.56 9.32
C GLU A 31 -10.65 10.76 9.54
N PHE A 32 -9.87 10.99 8.48
CA PHE A 32 -8.43 11.23 8.54
C PHE A 32 -8.12 12.69 8.27
N ASP A 33 -7.33 13.32 9.14
CA ASP A 33 -6.84 14.66 8.89
C ASP A 33 -5.99 14.67 7.62
N LYS A 34 -6.35 15.56 6.69
CA LYS A 34 -5.68 15.74 5.41
C LYS A 34 -4.22 16.17 5.59
N ASP A 35 -3.95 17.03 6.57
CA ASP A 35 -2.62 17.56 6.85
C ASP A 35 -1.71 16.52 7.53
N GLU A 36 -2.29 15.45 8.09
CA GLU A 36 -1.56 14.28 8.56
C GLU A 36 -1.39 13.21 7.47
N LEU A 37 -2.47 12.90 6.74
CA LEU A 37 -2.51 11.78 5.81
C LEU A 37 -1.63 12.02 4.58
N LEU A 38 -1.70 13.21 3.96
CA LEU A 38 -0.98 13.47 2.71
C LEU A 38 0.55 13.43 2.89
N PRO A 39 1.15 14.08 3.91
CA PRO A 39 2.59 13.96 4.14
C PRO A 39 3.04 12.53 4.44
N MET A 40 2.22 11.76 5.17
CA MET A 40 2.49 10.36 5.46
C MET A 40 2.51 9.51 4.18
N LEU A 41 1.54 9.70 3.28
CA LEU A 41 1.50 9.02 1.98
C LEU A 41 2.67 9.41 1.05
N LEU A 42 3.38 10.51 1.30
CA LEU A 42 4.57 10.87 0.52
C LEU A 42 5.82 10.09 0.94
N GLN A 43 5.79 9.45 2.11
CA GLN A 43 6.90 8.65 2.65
C GLN A 43 6.88 7.25 2.05
N ASN A 44 8.02 6.82 1.51
CA ASN A 44 8.17 5.49 0.91
C ASN A 44 7.86 4.36 1.92
N ASP A 45 8.19 4.60 3.19
CA ASP A 45 7.99 3.61 4.26
C ASP A 45 6.53 3.38 4.64
N CYS A 46 5.61 4.26 4.22
CA CYS A 46 4.17 4.03 4.35
C CYS A 46 3.67 2.87 3.47
N HIS A 47 4.39 2.54 2.40
CA HIS A 47 3.90 1.63 1.37
C HIS A 47 4.49 0.23 1.50
N SER A 48 3.63 -0.77 1.29
CA SER A 48 4.02 -2.16 1.10
C SER A 48 4.98 -2.32 -0.08
N ILE A 49 5.95 -3.21 0.10
CA ILE A 49 6.81 -3.69 -0.98
C ILE A 49 6.01 -4.67 -1.85
N GLU A 50 6.14 -4.55 -3.16
CA GLU A 50 5.48 -5.41 -4.14
C GLU A 50 6.51 -6.17 -4.98
N GLN A 51 6.55 -7.50 -4.84
CA GLN A 51 7.49 -8.38 -5.54
C GLN A 51 6.74 -9.38 -6.43
N SER A 52 7.17 -9.54 -7.67
CA SER A 52 6.57 -10.50 -8.61
C SER A 52 7.28 -11.86 -8.57
N ASP A 53 6.57 -12.93 -8.90
CA ASP A 53 7.13 -14.30 -8.92
C ASP A 53 8.37 -14.44 -9.82
N SER A 54 8.43 -13.68 -10.92
CA SER A 54 9.60 -13.69 -11.81
C SER A 54 10.87 -13.06 -11.20
N GLU A 55 10.75 -12.38 -10.06
CA GLU A 55 11.88 -11.78 -9.33
C GLU A 55 12.37 -12.67 -8.17
N ASP A 56 11.63 -13.74 -7.83
CA ASP A 56 12.02 -14.69 -6.79
C ASP A 56 12.08 -16.10 -7.39
N GLU A 57 13.28 -16.49 -7.86
CA GLU A 57 13.50 -17.81 -8.45
C GLU A 57 13.28 -18.97 -7.48
N SER A 58 13.21 -18.69 -6.17
CA SER A 58 12.93 -19.69 -5.14
C SER A 58 11.43 -20.01 -4.99
N ARG A 59 10.54 -19.20 -5.58
CA ARG A 59 9.08 -19.40 -5.46
C ARG A 59 8.54 -20.31 -6.55
N GLN A 60 7.67 -21.24 -6.14
CA GLN A 60 6.99 -22.14 -7.07
C GLN A 60 6.17 -21.34 -8.08
N LYS A 61 6.53 -21.45 -9.36
CA LYS A 61 5.70 -20.96 -10.46
C LYS A 61 4.37 -21.71 -10.42
N LEU A 62 3.28 -21.01 -10.13
CA LEU A 62 1.96 -21.62 -10.11
C LEU A 62 1.61 -22.15 -11.53
N PRO A 63 0.89 -23.29 -11.63
CA PRO A 63 0.76 -24.07 -12.87
C PRO A 63 -0.02 -23.36 -13.99
N ASN A 64 -0.59 -22.17 -13.73
CA ASN A 64 -1.54 -21.51 -14.63
C ASN A 64 -0.98 -20.28 -15.38
N ASN A 65 0.34 -20.06 -15.38
CA ASN A 65 1.01 -18.86 -15.95
C ASN A 65 0.47 -17.50 -15.43
N LYS A 66 -0.37 -17.51 -14.40
CA LYS A 66 -0.82 -16.31 -13.70
C LYS A 66 0.38 -15.74 -12.95
N ARG A 67 0.74 -14.50 -13.29
CA ARG A 67 1.78 -13.75 -12.58
C ARG A 67 1.14 -13.14 -11.35
N PHE A 68 1.57 -13.55 -10.17
CA PHE A 68 1.12 -12.94 -8.93
C PHE A 68 2.06 -11.81 -8.52
N LEU A 69 1.50 -10.90 -7.71
CA LEU A 69 2.26 -9.85 -7.05
C LEU A 69 2.10 -10.06 -5.55
N HIS A 70 3.19 -10.48 -4.90
CA HIS A 70 3.26 -10.58 -3.46
C HIS A 70 3.38 -9.18 -2.87
N VAL A 71 2.48 -8.85 -1.95
CA VAL A 71 2.44 -7.57 -1.27
C VAL A 71 2.78 -7.80 0.20
N TYR A 72 3.96 -7.34 0.61
CA TYR A 72 4.44 -7.48 1.98
C TYR A 72 4.01 -6.30 2.83
N ASP A 73 3.45 -6.59 4.01
CA ASP A 73 3.10 -5.56 4.98
C ASP A 73 4.33 -5.08 5.78
N ARG A 74 4.15 -4.01 6.55
CA ARG A 74 5.11 -3.43 7.48
C ARG A 74 4.55 -3.60 8.88
N GLU A 75 5.35 -4.13 9.80
CA GLU A 75 4.88 -4.51 11.15
C GLU A 75 4.26 -3.36 11.93
N TRP A 76 4.77 -2.14 11.75
CA TRP A 76 4.35 -0.99 12.55
C TRP A 76 2.97 -0.44 12.17
N ARG A 77 2.40 -0.85 11.02
CA ARG A 77 1.13 -0.27 10.54
C ARG A 77 -0.04 -0.79 11.33
N SER A 78 -0.83 0.11 11.88
CA SER A 78 -2.11 -0.22 12.50
C SER A 78 -3.06 -0.89 11.50
N ASN A 79 -4.02 -1.67 12.01
CA ASN A 79 -5.10 -2.23 11.19
C ASN A 79 -5.91 -1.12 10.50
N LYS A 80 -6.05 0.05 11.13
CA LYS A 80 -6.73 1.21 10.54
C LYS A 80 -5.98 1.71 9.30
N LEU A 81 -4.66 1.86 9.39
CA LEU A 81 -3.84 2.25 8.25
C LEU A 81 -3.83 1.18 7.15
N LYS A 82 -3.74 -0.10 7.52
CA LYS A 82 -3.85 -1.21 6.55
C LYS A 82 -5.18 -1.13 5.78
N HIS A 83 -6.28 -0.90 6.49
CA HIS A 83 -7.61 -0.78 5.89
C HIS A 83 -7.70 0.41 4.93
N LEU A 84 -7.30 1.62 5.36
CA LEU A 84 -7.27 2.82 4.54
C LEU A 84 -6.50 2.58 3.23
N LEU A 85 -5.29 2.03 3.35
CA LEU A 85 -4.40 1.84 2.20
C LEU A 85 -4.95 0.82 1.20
N ARG A 86 -5.48 -0.31 1.68
CA ARG A 86 -5.86 -1.47 0.84
C ARG A 86 -7.31 -1.41 0.35
N ASN A 87 -8.22 -0.90 1.16
CA ASN A 87 -9.66 -0.98 0.88
C ASN A 87 -10.26 0.35 0.44
N VAL A 88 -9.59 1.48 0.72
CA VAL A 88 -10.07 2.80 0.32
C VAL A 88 -9.20 3.37 -0.81
N LEU A 89 -7.89 3.51 -0.59
CA LEU A 89 -7.02 4.16 -1.57
C LEU A 89 -6.66 3.29 -2.78
N ASP A 90 -6.35 2.00 -2.58
CA ASP A 90 -5.98 1.11 -3.69
C ASP A 90 -7.14 0.93 -4.71
N PRO A 91 -8.40 0.71 -4.30
CA PRO A 91 -9.52 0.63 -5.25
C PRO A 91 -9.80 1.94 -5.98
N GLU A 92 -9.75 3.08 -5.29
CA GLU A 92 -9.92 4.39 -5.96
C GLU A 92 -8.76 4.67 -6.93
N ALA A 93 -7.52 4.33 -6.55
CA ALA A 93 -6.38 4.44 -7.45
C ALA A 93 -6.55 3.59 -8.72
N GLU A 94 -7.07 2.37 -8.58
CA GLU A 94 -7.38 1.48 -9.71
C GLU A 94 -8.48 2.06 -10.60
N TYR A 95 -9.55 2.59 -9.99
CA TYR A 95 -10.63 3.26 -10.69
C TYR A 95 -10.12 4.45 -11.52
N ILE A 96 -9.30 5.33 -10.92
CA ILE A 96 -8.72 6.50 -11.58
C ILE A 96 -7.80 6.12 -12.74
N GLN A 97 -7.07 5.02 -12.63
CA GLN A 97 -6.14 4.60 -13.68
C GLN A 97 -6.82 3.97 -14.89
N HIS A 98 -8.12 3.63 -14.80
CA HIS A 98 -8.84 2.83 -15.82
C HIS A 98 -8.06 1.56 -16.24
N ALA A 99 -7.20 1.06 -15.36
CA ALA A 99 -6.29 -0.03 -15.65
C ALA A 99 -6.93 -1.35 -15.20
N LYS A 100 -7.08 -2.30 -16.12
CA LYS A 100 -7.46 -3.67 -15.76
C LYS A 100 -6.36 -4.28 -14.90
N LYS A 101 -6.72 -4.97 -13.81
CA LYS A 101 -5.78 -5.77 -12.99
C LYS A 101 -5.09 -6.79 -13.90
N GLN A 102 -3.83 -6.52 -14.26
CA GLN A 102 -3.00 -7.44 -15.05
C GLN A 102 -2.49 -8.62 -14.21
N ARG A 103 -2.50 -8.48 -12.87
CA ARG A 103 -1.94 -9.46 -11.92
C ARG A 103 -2.81 -9.52 -10.67
N GLU A 104 -3.06 -10.74 -10.20
CA GLU A 104 -3.69 -10.97 -8.90
C GLU A 104 -2.68 -10.63 -7.79
N ARG A 105 -3.13 -9.94 -6.74
CA ARG A 105 -2.31 -9.57 -5.59
C ARG A 105 -2.52 -10.57 -4.47
N ILE A 106 -1.44 -11.09 -3.91
CA ILE A 106 -1.45 -11.94 -2.73
C ILE A 106 -0.90 -11.11 -1.58
N TYR A 107 -1.74 -10.88 -0.57
CA TYR A 107 -1.33 -10.26 0.68
C TYR A 107 -0.87 -11.37 1.62
N ASP A 108 0.38 -11.31 2.04
CA ASP A 108 0.93 -12.18 3.07
C ASP A 108 1.10 -11.31 4.33
N ASP A 109 0.10 -11.39 5.20
CA ASP A 109 0.03 -10.59 6.42
C ASP A 109 0.80 -11.24 7.58
N ASP A 110 1.19 -12.51 7.44
CA ASP A 110 2.01 -13.24 8.40
C ASP A 110 3.51 -13.02 8.13
N MET A 111 3.89 -12.71 6.89
CA MET A 111 5.25 -12.41 6.50
C MET A 111 5.49 -10.90 6.40
N TYR A 112 6.16 -10.35 7.41
CA TYR A 112 6.53 -8.93 7.42
C TYR A 112 7.91 -8.70 6.82
N PHE A 113 8.06 -7.59 6.10
CA PHE A 113 9.40 -7.11 5.74
C PHE A 113 10.03 -6.44 6.97
N THR A 114 10.83 -7.20 7.71
CA THR A 114 11.31 -6.90 9.08
C THR A 114 12.18 -5.65 9.21
N SER A 115 12.60 -5.00 8.11
CA SER A 115 13.52 -3.86 8.16
C SER A 115 12.83 -2.49 8.10
N SER A 116 11.58 -2.35 8.56
CA SER A 116 10.88 -1.07 8.52
C SER A 116 10.65 -0.47 9.90
N GLU A 117 11.23 0.69 10.12
CA GLU A 117 10.87 1.55 11.24
C GLU A 117 9.54 2.28 10.96
N PRO A 118 8.79 2.65 12.02
CA PRO A 118 7.67 3.57 11.89
C PRO A 118 8.13 4.94 11.39
N LEU A 119 7.22 5.68 10.73
CA LEU A 119 7.53 7.04 10.31
C LEU A 119 7.72 7.93 11.54
N LYS A 120 8.80 8.73 11.57
CA LYS A 120 9.16 9.59 12.71
C LYS A 120 8.03 10.52 13.18
N ASN A 121 7.17 10.94 12.26
CA ASN A 121 6.01 11.78 12.51
C ASN A 121 4.70 11.08 12.09
N ALA A 122 4.63 9.76 12.23
CA ALA A 122 3.39 9.03 11.98
C ALA A 122 2.30 9.50 12.95
N PRO A 123 1.07 9.73 12.49
CA PRO A 123 -0.06 9.93 13.38
C PRO A 123 -0.29 8.72 14.28
N GLU A 124 -0.80 8.93 15.49
CA GLU A 124 -1.03 7.81 16.44
C GLU A 124 -1.94 6.72 15.86
N TRP A 125 -2.91 7.10 15.04
CA TRP A 125 -3.85 6.16 14.42
C TRP A 125 -3.17 5.28 13.36
N ALA A 126 -2.00 5.68 12.85
CA ALA A 126 -1.24 4.95 11.85
C ALA A 126 -0.34 3.86 12.47
N LEU A 127 -0.02 4.01 13.75
CA LEU A 127 0.86 3.11 14.50
C LEU A 127 0.05 1.99 15.15
N ASP A 128 0.53 0.76 15.03
CA ASP A 128 0.01 -0.33 15.84
C ASP A 128 0.41 -0.09 17.31
N LYS A 129 -0.59 0.06 18.19
CA LYS A 129 -0.37 0.37 19.62
C LYS A 129 0.16 -0.82 20.42
N ALA A 130 0.32 -1.98 19.78
CA ALA A 130 0.58 -3.26 20.42
C ALA A 130 2.06 -3.66 20.54
N LYS A 131 3.02 -2.74 20.34
CA LYS A 131 4.46 -3.04 20.54
C LYS A 131 5.20 -1.94 21.28
#